data_AF-A0A947CL52-F1
#
_entry.id   AF-A0A947CL52-F1
#
_cell.length_a   1.000
_cell.length_b   1.000
_cell.length_c   1.000
_cell.angle_alpha   90.00
_cell.angle_beta   90.00
_cell.angle_gamma   90.00
#
_symmetry.space_group_name_H-M   'P 1'
#
loop_
_entity.id
_entity.type
_entity.pdbx_description
1 polymer ?
#
loop_
_entity_poly.entity_id
_entity_poly.type
_entity_poly.pdbx_seq_one_letter_code
_entity_poly.pdbx_strand_id
1 'polypeptide(L)'
;MTLTPSATELVVEVAGRDTVVGYDRYSDQLALELEPKPMVVGDFLSPSFEAIVRLRPQLVVADALQDKVVQGLKAAEIPTLALPMHTVEDVWQGALAVGDATGHRARAAQVVAAGRATISRARQRGQRRSKR
;
A
#
# COMPACT_ATOMS: atom_id res chain seq x y z
N MET A 1 2.93 -2.82 -8.06
CA MET A 1 4.18 -2.51 -7.31
C MET A 1 3.91 -1.42 -6.32
N THR A 2 4.75 -1.30 -5.30
CA THR A 2 4.54 -0.39 -4.16
C THR A 2 5.79 0.43 -3.88
N LEU A 3 5.64 1.68 -3.46
CA LEU A 3 6.76 2.60 -3.23
C LEU A 3 6.94 2.97 -1.75
N THR A 4 6.20 2.33 -0.84
CA THR A 4 6.27 2.52 0.61
C THR A 4 5.92 1.25 1.38
N PRO A 5 6.38 1.09 2.65
CA PRO A 5 6.00 -0.02 3.53
C PRO A 5 4.48 -0.15 3.74
N SER A 6 3.80 0.96 4.00
CA SER A 6 2.35 0.97 4.22
C SER A 6 1.58 0.56 2.97
N ALA A 7 2.04 0.99 1.78
CA ALA A 7 1.44 0.54 0.52
C ALA A 7 1.70 -0.95 0.27
N THR A 8 2.90 -1.45 0.58
CA THR A 8 3.23 -2.89 0.46
C THR A 8 2.31 -3.74 1.32
N GLU A 9 2.17 -3.41 2.61
CA GLU A 9 1.29 -4.14 3.51
C GLU A 9 -0.17 -4.10 3.03
N LEU A 10 -0.65 -2.93 2.64
CA LEU A 10 -2.03 -2.75 2.18
C LEU A 10 -2.33 -3.57 0.92
N VAL A 11 -1.42 -3.56 -0.07
CA VAL A 11 -1.56 -4.34 -1.30
C VAL A 11 -1.51 -5.84 -1.02
N VAL A 12 -0.61 -6.29 -0.14
CA VAL A 12 -0.53 -7.71 0.25
C VAL A 12 -1.83 -8.16 0.92
N GLU A 13 -2.38 -7.37 1.84
CA GLU A 13 -3.62 -7.71 2.55
C GLU A 13 -4.86 -7.75 1.64
N VAL A 14 -4.90 -6.88 0.64
CA VAL A 14 -6.06 -6.73 -0.26
C VAL A 14 -5.97 -7.60 -1.51
N ALA A 15 -4.83 -7.58 -2.19
CA ALA A 15 -4.64 -8.19 -3.50
C ALA A 15 -3.76 -9.45 -3.47
N GLY A 16 -3.10 -9.74 -2.34
CA GLY A 16 -2.26 -10.92 -2.17
C GLY A 16 -0.80 -10.69 -2.55
N ARG A 17 0.06 -11.58 -2.05
CA ARG A 17 1.53 -11.51 -2.12
C ARG A 17 2.06 -11.54 -3.55
N ASP A 18 1.47 -12.38 -4.39
CA ASP A 18 1.91 -12.63 -5.77
C ASP A 18 1.68 -11.42 -6.71
N THR A 19 1.00 -10.37 -6.24
CA THR A 19 0.72 -9.16 -7.04
C THR A 19 1.83 -8.11 -6.97
N VAL A 20 2.80 -8.27 -6.06
CA VAL A 20 3.88 -7.32 -5.86
C VAL A 20 5.08 -7.73 -6.71
N VAL A 21 5.35 -6.96 -7.76
CA VAL A 21 6.52 -7.18 -8.66
C VAL A 21 7.71 -6.26 -8.37
N GLY A 22 7.51 -5.25 -7.52
CA GLY A 22 8.56 -4.37 -7.03
C GLY A 22 8.12 -3.59 -5.80
N TYR A 23 9.10 -3.24 -4.97
CA TYR A 23 8.92 -2.60 -3.66
C TYR A 23 10.03 -1.57 -3.39
N ASP A 24 9.78 -0.60 -2.50
CA ASP A 24 10.82 0.31 -2.02
C ASP A 24 11.74 -0.39 -1.00
N ARG A 25 12.98 0.06 -0.86
CA ARG A 25 13.98 -0.56 0.03
C ARG A 25 13.52 -0.80 1.47
N TYR A 26 12.60 0.01 2.02
CA TYR A 26 12.16 -0.12 3.41
C TYR A 26 11.02 -1.14 3.60
N SER A 27 10.50 -1.74 2.53
CA SER A 27 9.57 -2.87 2.61
C SER A 27 10.29 -4.24 2.56
N ASP A 28 11.60 -4.28 2.80
CA ASP A 28 12.43 -5.49 2.66
C ASP A 28 11.99 -6.64 3.55
N GLN A 29 11.58 -6.37 4.80
CA GLN A 29 11.06 -7.40 5.72
C GLN A 29 9.79 -8.06 5.18
N LEU A 30 8.85 -7.27 4.66
CA LEU A 30 7.64 -7.80 4.02
C LEU A 30 7.99 -8.59 2.75
N ALA A 31 9.01 -8.13 2.01
CA ALA A 31 9.45 -8.75 0.78
C ALA A 31 10.16 -10.10 0.95
N LEU A 32 10.65 -10.44 2.15
CA LEU A 32 11.23 -11.76 2.46
C LEU A 32 10.21 -12.89 2.33
N GLU A 33 8.92 -12.56 2.43
CA GLU A 33 7.83 -13.51 2.38
C GLU A 33 7.04 -13.42 1.05
N LEU A 34 7.61 -12.77 0.03
CA LEU A 34 7.02 -12.63 -1.31
C LEU A 34 7.81 -13.49 -2.30
N GLU A 35 7.10 -14.35 -3.03
CA GLU A 35 7.70 -15.26 -4.01
C GLU A 35 6.99 -15.12 -5.38
N PRO A 36 7.73 -14.95 -6.50
CA PRO A 36 9.18 -14.73 -6.55
C PRO A 36 9.57 -13.39 -5.89
N LYS A 37 10.80 -13.31 -5.35
CA LYS A 37 11.29 -12.08 -4.73
C LYS A 37 11.12 -10.87 -5.66
N PRO A 38 10.34 -9.84 -5.29
CA PRO A 38 10.13 -8.69 -6.15
C PRO A 38 11.39 -7.81 -6.25
N MET A 39 11.45 -6.92 -7.23
CA MET A 39 12.60 -6.04 -7.41
C MET A 39 12.56 -4.81 -6.50
N VAL A 40 13.71 -4.42 -5.94
CA VAL A 40 13.84 -3.14 -5.21
C VAL A 40 13.87 -1.99 -6.23
N VAL A 41 13.00 -0.99 -6.07
CA VAL A 41 12.81 0.12 -7.03
C VAL A 41 13.15 1.50 -6.45
N GLY A 42 14.16 1.57 -5.60
CA GLY A 42 14.58 2.80 -4.91
C GLY A 42 14.16 2.80 -3.45
N ASP A 43 13.96 3.98 -2.88
CA ASP A 43 13.49 4.18 -1.50
C ASP A 43 12.36 5.21 -1.44
N PHE A 44 11.85 5.48 -0.25
CA PHE A 44 10.74 6.42 -0.03
C PHE A 44 11.01 7.82 -0.61
N LEU A 45 12.21 8.37 -0.39
CA LEU A 45 12.58 9.73 -0.78
C LEU A 45 13.07 9.80 -2.23
N SER A 46 13.68 8.72 -2.71
CA SER A 46 14.25 8.60 -4.04
C SER A 46 13.77 7.33 -4.76
N PRO A 47 12.48 7.24 -5.14
CA PRO A 47 12.01 6.16 -6.01
C PRO A 47 12.73 6.21 -7.37
N SER A 48 13.18 5.07 -7.86
CA SER A 48 13.88 4.98 -9.14
C SER A 48 12.89 4.88 -10.29
N PHE A 49 12.60 6.01 -10.94
CA PHE A 49 11.71 6.07 -12.09
C PHE A 49 12.13 5.10 -13.22
N GLU A 50 13.42 5.04 -13.54
CA GLU A 50 13.94 4.12 -14.56
C GLU A 50 13.69 2.65 -14.20
N ALA A 51 13.97 2.25 -12.96
CA ALA A 51 13.71 0.88 -12.50
C ALA A 51 12.22 0.54 -12.54
N ILE A 52 11.36 1.50 -12.17
CA ILE A 52 9.90 1.34 -12.23
C ILE A 52 9.44 1.12 -13.68
N VAL A 53 9.83 2.00 -14.61
CA VAL A 53 9.44 1.91 -16.03
C VAL A 53 9.91 0.58 -16.65
N ARG A 54 11.14 0.15 -16.33
CA ARG A 54 11.71 -1.12 -16.83
C ARG A 54 10.86 -2.34 -16.45
N LEU A 55 10.22 -2.30 -15.29
CA LEU A 55 9.35 -3.38 -14.81
C LEU A 55 7.96 -3.38 -15.44
N ARG A 56 7.57 -2.32 -16.17
CA ARG A 56 6.26 -2.17 -16.81
C ARG A 56 5.10 -2.57 -15.89
N PRO A 57 4.99 -1.97 -14.69
CA PRO A 57 3.94 -2.32 -13.75
C PRO A 57 2.56 -2.00 -14.31
N GLN A 58 1.60 -2.88 -14.03
CA GLN A 58 0.18 -2.63 -14.31
C GLN A 58 -0.43 -1.60 -13.35
N LEU A 59 0.18 -1.41 -12.18
CA LEU A 59 -0.21 -0.43 -11.17
C LEU A 59 0.98 -0.11 -10.27
N VAL A 60 1.18 1.19 -10.00
CA VAL A 60 2.08 1.69 -8.96
C VAL A 60 1.24 2.27 -7.83
N VAL A 61 1.44 1.77 -6.61
CA VAL A 61 0.84 2.35 -5.40
C VAL A 61 1.91 3.12 -4.65
N ALA A 62 1.72 4.43 -4.55
CA ALA A 62 2.67 5.38 -3.98
C ALA A 62 2.01 6.17 -2.85
N ASP A 63 2.83 6.81 -2.02
CA ASP A 63 2.34 7.83 -1.10
C ASP A 63 2.12 9.15 -1.85
N ALA A 64 1.09 9.92 -1.48
CA ALA A 64 0.79 11.21 -2.10
C ALA A 64 1.92 12.24 -1.92
N LEU A 65 2.78 12.08 -0.92
CA LEU A 65 3.98 12.90 -0.73
C LEU A 65 5.05 12.67 -1.80
N GLN A 66 5.00 11.54 -2.52
CA GLN A 66 5.93 11.20 -3.59
C GLN A 66 5.54 11.86 -4.93
N ASP A 67 5.09 13.12 -4.90
CA ASP A 67 4.45 13.82 -6.03
C ASP A 67 5.31 13.80 -7.30
N LYS A 68 6.62 14.07 -7.20
CA LYS A 68 7.52 14.10 -8.37
C LYS A 68 7.50 12.78 -9.16
N VAL A 69 7.59 11.62 -8.49
CA VAL A 69 7.55 10.33 -9.19
C VAL A 69 6.13 10.03 -9.65
N VAL A 70 5.10 10.38 -8.88
CA VAL A 70 3.69 10.19 -9.27
C VAL A 70 3.37 10.94 -10.56
N GLN A 71 3.78 12.20 -10.69
CA GLN A 71 3.58 12.99 -11.92
C GLN A 71 4.34 12.39 -13.10
N GLY A 72 5.60 11.98 -12.88
CA GLY A 72 6.40 11.32 -13.93
C GLY A 72 5.76 10.03 -14.43
N LEU A 73 5.23 9.20 -13.54
CA LEU A 73 4.57 7.94 -13.90
C LEU A 73 3.26 8.18 -14.65
N LYS A 74 2.45 9.17 -14.22
CA LYS A 74 1.24 9.57 -14.94
C LYS A 74 1.55 10.10 -16.35
N ALA A 75 2.59 10.91 -16.49
CA ALA A 75 3.05 11.43 -17.78
C ALA A 75 3.57 10.31 -18.71
N ALA A 76 4.09 9.22 -18.14
CA ALA A 76 4.48 8.01 -18.85
C ALA A 76 3.33 7.00 -19.04
N GLU A 77 2.08 7.40 -18.76
CA GLU A 77 0.88 6.57 -18.89
C GLU A 77 0.91 5.28 -18.04
N ILE A 78 1.69 5.28 -16.96
CA ILE A 78 1.73 4.18 -16.01
C ILE A 78 0.62 4.37 -14.96
N PRO A 79 -0.32 3.41 -14.81
CA PRO A 79 -1.38 3.52 -13.84
C PRO A 79 -0.82 3.69 -12.43
N THR A 80 -1.20 4.78 -11.77
CA THR A 80 -0.62 5.19 -10.49
C THR A 80 -1.72 5.59 -9.51
N LEU A 81 -1.66 5.01 -8.31
CA LEU A 81 -2.55 5.29 -7.20
C LEU A 81 -1.73 5.94 -6.08
N ALA A 82 -2.00 7.23 -5.84
CA ALA A 82 -1.33 8.01 -4.80
C ALA A 82 -2.21 8.07 -3.55
N LEU A 83 -1.70 7.58 -2.42
CA LEU A 83 -2.43 7.46 -1.16
C LEU A 83 -1.88 8.45 -0.11
N PRO A 84 -2.71 9.31 0.51
CA PRO A 84 -2.23 10.28 1.49
C PRO A 84 -1.81 9.66 2.83
N MET A 85 -2.41 8.53 3.25
CA MET A 85 -2.02 7.76 4.46
C MET A 85 -1.77 8.57 5.75
N HIS A 86 -2.48 9.69 5.97
CA HIS A 86 -2.27 10.55 7.15
C HIS A 86 -3.15 10.17 8.34
N THR A 87 -4.29 9.53 8.06
CA THR A 87 -5.31 9.19 9.04
C THR A 87 -5.72 7.73 8.92
N VAL A 88 -6.35 7.20 9.97
CA VAL A 88 -6.97 5.87 9.93
C VAL A 88 -8.03 5.77 8.84
N GLU A 89 -8.74 6.87 8.54
CA GLU A 89 -9.72 6.86 7.45
C GLU A 89 -9.04 6.75 6.09
N ASP A 90 -7.87 7.38 5.90
CA ASP A 90 -7.08 7.24 4.68
C ASP A 90 -6.65 5.79 4.43
N VAL A 91 -6.36 5.02 5.49
CA VAL A 91 -6.06 3.59 5.37
C VAL A 91 -7.28 2.82 4.83
N TRP A 92 -8.49 3.14 5.29
CA TRP A 92 -9.71 2.48 4.78
C TRP A 92 -10.00 2.86 3.34
N GLN A 93 -9.90 4.14 3.00
CA GLN A 93 -10.08 4.61 1.63
C GLN A 93 -9.01 4.03 0.70
N GLY A 94 -7.77 3.94 1.19
CA GLY A 94 -6.68 3.28 0.48
C GLY A 94 -6.97 1.81 0.22
N ALA A 95 -7.43 1.07 1.22
CA ALA A 95 -7.80 -0.35 1.07
C ALA A 95 -8.85 -0.54 -0.03
N LEU A 96 -9.90 0.29 -0.02
CA LEU A 96 -10.97 0.25 -1.00
C LEU A 96 -10.44 0.61 -2.40
N ALA A 97 -9.64 1.67 -2.52
CA ALA A 97 -9.05 2.09 -3.79
C ALA A 97 -8.12 1.02 -4.38
N VAL A 98 -7.31 0.35 -3.55
CA VAL A 98 -6.51 -0.81 -3.97
C VAL A 98 -7.41 -1.96 -4.42
N GLY A 99 -8.48 -2.27 -3.68
CA GLY A 99 -9.46 -3.28 -4.06
C GLY A 99 -10.14 -2.99 -5.40
N ASP A 100 -10.49 -1.74 -5.65
CA ASP A 100 -11.06 -1.29 -6.92
C ASP A 100 -10.08 -1.45 -8.08
N ALA A 101 -8.83 -1.00 -7.89
CA ALA A 101 -7.80 -1.01 -8.92
C ALA A 101 -7.26 -2.41 -9.24
N THR A 102 -7.35 -3.34 -8.29
CA THR A 102 -6.82 -4.71 -8.44
C THR A 102 -7.90 -5.77 -8.65
N GLY A 103 -9.19 -5.41 -8.59
CA GLY A 103 -10.30 -6.36 -8.72
C GLY A 103 -10.68 -7.10 -7.44
N HIS A 104 -10.14 -6.70 -6.28
CA HIS A 104 -10.32 -7.37 -4.99
C HIS A 104 -11.29 -6.63 -4.03
N ARG A 105 -12.35 -6.01 -4.57
CA ARG A 105 -13.34 -5.21 -3.80
C ARG A 105 -13.88 -5.92 -2.56
N ALA A 106 -14.27 -7.20 -2.69
CA ALA A 106 -14.81 -7.97 -1.58
C ALA A 106 -13.78 -8.18 -0.46
N ARG A 107 -12.53 -8.46 -0.82
CA ARG A 107 -11.43 -8.61 0.14
C ARG A 107 -11.10 -7.27 0.82
N ALA A 108 -11.07 -6.17 0.06
CA ALA A 108 -10.88 -4.84 0.62
C ALA A 108 -11.95 -4.50 1.67
N ALA A 109 -13.23 -4.77 1.38
CA ALA A 109 -14.31 -4.55 2.34
C ALA A 109 -14.14 -5.38 3.62
N GLN A 110 -13.67 -6.63 3.51
CA GLN A 110 -13.36 -7.48 4.67
C GLN A 110 -12.20 -6.93 5.50
N VAL A 111 -11.11 -6.47 4.85
CA VAL A 111 -9.95 -5.86 5.52
C VAL A 111 -10.39 -4.61 6.30
N VAL A 112 -11.18 -3.73 5.68
CA VAL A 112 -11.73 -2.53 6.35
C VAL A 112 -12.60 -2.89 7.55
N ALA A 113 -13.52 -3.85 7.39
CA ALA A 113 -14.39 -4.28 8.48
C ALA A 113 -13.60 -4.87 9.66
N ALA A 114 -12.62 -5.73 9.37
CA ALA A 114 -11.76 -6.34 10.38
C ALA A 114 -10.91 -5.29 11.12
N GLY A 115 -10.32 -4.34 10.39
CA GLY A 115 -9.53 -3.25 10.95
C GLY A 115 -10.35 -2.34 11.88
N ARG A 116 -11.54 -1.91 11.43
CA ARG A 116 -12.48 -1.10 12.24
C ARG A 116 -12.90 -1.84 13.51
N ALA A 117 -13.15 -3.15 13.44
CA ALA A 117 -13.47 -3.96 14.61
C ALA A 117 -12.30 -4.02 15.60
N THR A 118 -11.06 -4.17 15.12
CA THR A 118 -9.86 -4.19 15.96
C THR A 118 -9.66 -2.87 16.71
N ILE A 119 -9.77 -1.73 16.03
CA ILE A 119 -9.66 -0.41 16.66
C ILE A 119 -10.76 -0.20 17.71
N SER A 120 -12.00 -0.61 17.39
CA SER A 120 -13.13 -0.50 18.32
C SER A 120 -12.89 -1.30 19.61
N ARG A 121 -12.40 -2.53 19.50
CA ARG A 121 -12.02 -3.36 20.65
C ARG A 121 -10.91 -2.73 21.48
N ALA A 122 -9.89 -2.16 20.83
CA ALA A 122 -8.79 -1.48 21.53
C ALA A 122 -9.29 -0.27 22.33
N ARG A 123 -10.16 0.56 21.73
CA ARG A 123 -10.77 1.72 22.39
C ARG A 123 -11.58 1.33 23.64
N GLN A 124 -12.40 0.28 23.55
CA GLN A 124 -13.18 -0.22 24.69
C GLN A 124 -12.28 -0.70 25.84
N ARG A 125 -11.17 -1.39 25.54
CA ARG A 125 -10.20 -1.83 26.56
C ARG A 125 -9.53 -0.65 27.27
N GLY A 126 -9.16 0.39 26.52
CA GLY A 126 -8.56 1.61 27.07
C GLY A 126 -9.49 2.34 28.04
N GLN A 127 -10.77 2.50 27.67
CA GLN A 127 -11.77 3.16 28.52
C GLN A 127 -12.06 2.40 29.82
N ARG A 128 -11.98 1.06 29.80
CA ARG A 128 -12.16 0.24 31.02
C ARG A 128 -10.97 0.35 31.97
N ARG A 129 -9.75 0.61 31.47
CA ARG A 129 -8.55 0.82 32.28
C ARG A 129 -8.48 2.23 32.88
N SER A 130 -8.93 3.26 32.14
CA SER A 130 -8.96 4.64 32.64
C SER A 130 -9.99 4.91 33.74
N LYS A 131 -10.93 3.98 33.98
CA LYS A 131 -11.96 4.07 35.03
C LYS A 131 -11.61 3.30 36.31
N ARG A 132 -10.42 2.69 36.37
CA ARG A 132 -9.85 2.05 37.57
C ARG A 132 -8.77 2.94 38.14
#